data_AF-A0A954YM75-F1
#
_entry.id   AF-A0A954YM75-F1
#
_cell.length_a   1.000
_cell.length_b   1.000
_cell.length_c   1.000
_cell.angle_alpha   90.00
_cell.angle_beta   90.00
_cell.angle_gamma   90.00
#
_symmetry.space_group_name_H-M   'P 1'
#
loop_
_entity.id
_entity.type
_entity.pdbx_description
1 polymer ?
#
loop_
_entity_poly.entity_id
_entity_poly.type
_entity_poly.pdbx_seq_one_letter_code
_entity_poly.pdbx_strand_id
1 'polypeptide(L)'
;MGYLWLLGFLFLLPGLVQADDEGFVSIFDGKTLESWDGNPDFWRVEDGTITGETTADKPTKGNTFIIWRGGEVGDFELKLEYRILPMSDKGFGNSGIQYRSFEVDPEKQKWVVGGYQADFEAGDTYSGILYGERFRGILANRGLKTELVRENGKFQVKQIERLGDSKEIQSKIKKEDWNNYTITAKDFHFVHRINGVVTSECTDNDAEQRRESGILALQLHAGPPMKVQFRNIRLKQLGEKQARAKGKGLFNVSETAAKKVVFISGRPSHGYGSHEHYAGCLLLAKHLKDAMPNFEVDVVKHGWPQEGMARIKDADAVVVYCDGGGGHLLNPHVEEFDGLMKQGAGLVCLHYGVETVKGKEGDAFLDWIGGYFEPNWSVNPHWEAKYETFPNHPIARGVKPFTINDEWYYHMRFRDGMHGVTPILSAHPPKSTLSRPDGAHSGNPHVRQAVANGEIQHMAWAAEREGGGRGFGFTGGHFHWNWGDENFRKVVLNAIVWTAHGEVPSDGVATKDPSQDDLE
;
A
#
# COMPACT_ATOMS: atom_id res chain seq x y z
N MET A 1 12.46 34.93 56.70
CA MET A 1 13.03 34.24 55.52
C MET A 1 12.22 32.97 55.33
N GLY A 2 11.31 32.95 54.37
CA GLY A 2 10.41 31.81 54.13
C GLY A 2 9.66 32.04 52.83
N TYR A 3 10.18 31.44 51.75
CA TYR A 3 9.59 31.50 50.42
C TYR A 3 8.45 30.49 50.31
N LEU A 4 7.24 30.97 50.01
CA LEU A 4 6.09 30.15 49.66
C LEU A 4 6.08 29.98 48.12
N TRP A 5 6.26 28.76 47.64
CA TRP A 5 6.16 28.43 46.20
C TRP A 5 4.68 28.20 45.84
N LEU A 6 4.12 29.06 44.99
CA LEU A 6 2.87 28.79 44.28
C LEU A 6 3.20 28.07 42.97
N LEU A 7 2.86 26.79 42.89
CA LEU A 7 2.82 26.01 41.65
C LEU A 7 1.54 26.40 40.88
N GLY A 8 1.71 27.15 39.79
CA GLY A 8 0.66 27.37 38.80
C GLY A 8 0.45 26.13 37.94
N PHE A 9 -0.74 25.52 38.03
CA PHE A 9 -1.17 24.50 37.08
C PHE A 9 -1.51 25.17 35.74
N LEU A 10 -0.69 24.90 34.71
CA LEU A 10 -0.99 25.23 33.33
C LEU A 10 -2.04 24.23 32.81
N PHE A 11 -3.29 24.66 32.68
CA PHE A 11 -4.31 23.89 31.97
C PHE A 11 -3.97 23.87 30.48
N LEU A 12 -3.45 22.74 29.99
CA LEU A 12 -3.42 22.42 28.56
C LEU A 12 -4.86 22.17 28.10
N LEU A 13 -5.42 23.13 27.39
CA LEU A 13 -6.61 22.92 26.57
C LEU A 13 -6.25 21.85 25.51
N PRO A 14 -7.05 20.77 25.36
CA PRO A 14 -6.88 19.86 24.22
C PRO A 14 -7.17 20.66 22.95
N GLY A 15 -6.16 20.79 22.09
CA GLY A 15 -6.31 21.35 20.76
C GLY A 15 -7.39 20.59 20.01
N LEU A 16 -8.31 21.32 19.38
CA LEU A 16 -9.22 20.80 18.38
C LEU A 16 -8.41 20.04 17.32
N VAL A 17 -8.48 18.70 17.34
CA VAL A 17 -8.07 17.88 16.22
C VAL A 17 -9.08 18.14 15.12
N GLN A 18 -8.65 18.90 14.12
CA GLN A 18 -9.43 19.26 12.95
C GLN A 18 -9.76 17.99 12.15
N ALA A 19 -11.05 17.78 11.87
CA ALA A 19 -11.62 16.62 11.18
C ALA A 19 -11.24 16.49 9.68
N ASP A 20 -10.06 16.96 9.27
CA ASP A 20 -9.70 17.20 7.85
C ASP A 20 -8.75 16.13 7.25
N ASP A 21 -8.54 15.03 7.97
CA ASP A 21 -7.56 13.98 7.64
C ASP A 21 -8.19 12.63 7.22
N GLU A 22 -9.52 12.53 7.21
CA GLU A 22 -10.21 11.28 6.84
C GLU A 22 -9.89 10.87 5.39
N GLY A 23 -9.26 9.70 5.22
CA GLY A 23 -8.90 9.12 3.92
C GLY A 23 -7.55 9.57 3.32
N PHE A 24 -6.77 10.41 4.01
CA PHE A 24 -5.43 10.79 3.59
C PHE A 24 -4.36 9.80 4.09
N VAL A 25 -3.45 9.39 3.21
CA VAL A 25 -2.29 8.54 3.53
C VAL A 25 -1.01 9.31 3.28
N SER A 26 -0.06 9.27 4.22
CA SER A 26 1.28 9.83 3.99
C SER A 26 2.04 8.98 2.99
N ILE A 27 2.60 9.62 1.95
CA ILE A 27 3.41 8.95 0.92
C ILE A 27 4.92 9.27 1.06
N PHE A 28 5.28 9.92 2.16
CA PHE A 28 6.66 10.17 2.57
C PHE A 28 6.77 9.97 4.08
N ASP A 29 7.79 9.23 4.52
CA ASP A 29 8.00 8.81 5.91
C ASP A 29 8.78 9.85 6.75
N GLY A 30 9.31 10.90 6.09
CA GLY A 30 10.18 11.89 6.72
C GLY A 30 11.60 11.41 7.00
N LYS A 31 12.00 10.23 6.51
CA LYS A 31 13.28 9.60 6.87
C LYS A 31 14.03 9.08 5.65
N THR A 32 13.35 8.48 4.69
CA THR A 32 13.96 7.77 3.57
C THR A 32 13.31 8.17 2.24
N LEU A 33 14.04 7.93 1.15
CA LEU A 33 13.50 8.02 -0.21
C LEU A 33 13.11 6.63 -0.74
N GLU A 34 12.79 5.65 0.11
CA GLU A 34 12.59 4.26 -0.32
C GLU A 34 11.49 4.12 -1.39
N SER A 35 10.40 4.89 -1.28
CA SER A 35 9.33 4.94 -2.29
C SER A 35 9.50 6.06 -3.33
N TRP A 36 10.68 6.67 -3.43
CA TRP A 36 10.94 7.86 -4.24
C TRP A 36 12.22 7.68 -5.07
N ASP A 37 12.08 7.69 -6.38
CA ASP A 37 13.17 7.47 -7.32
C ASP A 37 13.55 8.79 -8.02
N GLY A 38 14.71 9.31 -7.67
CA GLY A 38 15.27 10.56 -8.20
C GLY A 38 16.78 10.47 -8.25
N ASN A 39 17.41 11.39 -8.99
CA ASN A 39 18.86 11.43 -9.08
C ASN A 39 19.49 11.70 -7.70
N PRO A 40 20.28 10.77 -7.13
CA PRO A 40 20.87 10.94 -5.80
C PRO A 40 21.90 12.08 -5.72
N ASP A 41 22.39 12.59 -6.85
CA ASP A 41 23.25 13.78 -6.88
C ASP A 41 22.52 15.07 -6.46
N PHE A 42 21.19 15.09 -6.60
CA PHE A 42 20.36 16.27 -6.40
C PHE A 42 19.31 16.10 -5.30
N TRP A 43 18.86 14.87 -5.05
CA TRP A 43 17.77 14.56 -4.14
C TRP A 43 18.23 13.81 -2.90
N ARG A 44 17.75 14.24 -1.74
CA ARG A 44 18.01 13.61 -0.43
C ARG A 44 16.89 13.89 0.56
N VAL A 45 16.88 13.16 1.67
CA VAL A 45 16.14 13.59 2.88
C VAL A 45 17.02 14.52 3.70
N GLU A 46 16.50 15.69 4.06
CA GLU A 46 17.13 16.67 4.96
C GLU A 46 16.05 17.23 5.89
N ASP A 47 16.25 17.14 7.20
CA ASP A 47 15.34 17.64 8.25
C ASP A 47 13.86 17.19 8.09
N GLY A 48 13.65 15.93 7.72
CA GLY A 48 12.30 15.39 7.51
C GLY A 48 11.62 15.88 6.24
N THR A 49 12.38 16.36 5.26
CA THR A 49 11.88 16.88 3.98
C THR A 49 12.54 16.19 2.80
N ILE A 50 11.80 15.96 1.72
CA ILE A 50 12.40 15.64 0.43
C ILE A 50 13.02 16.93 -0.11
N THR A 51 14.34 16.94 -0.27
CA THR A 51 15.12 18.12 -0.65
C THR A 51 15.78 17.92 -2.01
N GLY A 52 15.44 18.78 -2.96
CA GLY A 52 16.11 18.91 -4.25
C GLY A 52 16.98 20.16 -4.26
N GLU A 53 18.24 20.05 -4.68
CA GLU A 53 19.17 21.19 -4.66
C GLU A 53 20.11 21.19 -5.85
N THR A 54 20.29 22.37 -6.46
CA THR A 54 21.35 22.65 -7.42
C THR A 54 22.33 23.67 -6.84
N THR A 55 23.60 23.55 -7.20
CA THR A 55 24.65 24.51 -6.83
C THR A 55 25.36 25.02 -8.08
N ALA A 56 26.22 26.04 -7.94
CA ALA A 56 26.98 26.57 -9.06
C ALA A 56 27.90 25.49 -9.67
N ASP A 57 28.48 24.63 -8.82
CA ASP A 57 29.37 23.54 -9.23
C ASP A 57 28.62 22.28 -9.67
N LYS A 58 27.36 22.12 -9.24
CA LYS A 58 26.48 21.01 -9.61
C LYS A 58 25.16 21.51 -10.17
N PRO A 59 25.14 22.09 -11.39
CA PRO A 59 23.90 22.38 -12.08
C PRO A 59 23.30 21.09 -12.66
N THR A 60 21.97 21.04 -12.73
CA THR A 60 21.31 20.00 -13.55
C THR A 60 21.35 20.39 -15.03
N LYS A 61 21.45 19.38 -15.92
CA LYS A 61 21.52 19.57 -17.39
C LYS A 61 20.14 19.67 -18.08
N GLY A 62 19.09 19.75 -17.28
CA GLY A 62 17.69 19.79 -17.66
C GLY A 62 16.83 19.62 -16.41
N ASN A 63 15.52 19.82 -16.49
CA ASN A 63 14.64 19.57 -15.35
C ASN A 63 14.78 18.10 -14.93
N THR A 64 15.00 17.88 -13.64
CA THR A 64 15.07 16.55 -13.05
C THR A 64 13.93 16.40 -12.05
N PHE A 65 13.46 15.17 -11.87
CA PHE A 65 12.30 14.90 -11.03
C PHE A 65 12.63 13.79 -10.04
N ILE A 66 12.00 13.82 -8.88
CA ILE A 66 11.93 12.65 -8.00
C ILE A 66 10.52 12.07 -8.10
N ILE A 67 10.42 10.82 -8.53
CA ILE A 67 9.17 10.16 -8.91
C ILE A 67 8.73 9.27 -7.76
N TRP A 68 7.49 9.43 -7.33
CA TRP A 68 6.91 8.51 -6.35
C TRP A 68 6.66 7.15 -7.02
N ARG A 69 7.27 6.10 -6.48
CA ARG A 69 7.18 4.72 -6.99
C ARG A 69 6.13 3.88 -6.26
N GLY A 70 5.34 4.49 -5.37
CA GLY A 70 4.22 3.83 -4.70
C GLY A 70 2.96 3.65 -5.56
N GLY A 71 2.93 4.19 -6.79
CA GLY A 71 1.86 3.95 -7.77
C GLY A 71 1.59 5.13 -8.71
N GLU A 72 0.53 5.01 -9.51
CA GLU A 72 -0.04 6.10 -10.29
C GLU A 72 -1.16 6.81 -9.51
N VAL A 73 -1.43 8.07 -9.87
CA VAL A 73 -2.54 8.86 -9.35
C VAL A 73 -3.62 9.03 -10.42
N GLY A 74 -4.87 8.72 -10.07
CA GLY A 74 -6.06 8.88 -10.91
C GLY A 74 -6.90 10.06 -10.45
N ASP A 75 -8.10 9.82 -9.94
CA ASP A 75 -8.87 10.80 -9.19
C ASP A 75 -8.34 10.88 -7.74
N PHE A 76 -7.86 12.05 -7.31
CA PHE A 76 -7.21 12.21 -6.01
C PHE A 76 -7.31 13.64 -5.46
N GLU A 77 -7.07 13.76 -4.16
CA GLU A 77 -6.67 14.97 -3.47
C GLU A 77 -5.28 14.78 -2.87
N LEU A 78 -4.35 15.68 -3.20
CA LEU A 78 -3.01 15.71 -2.66
C LEU A 78 -2.88 16.96 -1.78
N LYS A 79 -2.42 16.78 -0.54
CA LYS A 79 -2.03 17.85 0.37
C LYS A 79 -0.53 17.72 0.65
N LEU A 80 0.24 18.79 0.48
CA LEU A 80 1.65 18.85 0.88
C LEU A 80 2.06 20.25 1.29
N GLU A 81 3.20 20.36 1.94
CA GLU A 81 3.89 21.63 2.18
C GLU A 81 5.14 21.72 1.32
N TYR A 82 5.38 22.90 0.74
CA TYR A 82 6.60 23.18 -0.01
C TYR A 82 7.26 24.47 0.49
N ARG A 83 8.59 24.54 0.32
CA ARG A 83 9.35 25.80 0.34
C ARG A 83 10.37 25.79 -0.78
N ILE A 84 10.65 26.97 -1.33
CA ILE A 84 11.64 27.17 -2.39
C ILE A 84 12.56 28.32 -2.00
N LEU A 85 13.86 28.10 -2.12
CA LEU A 85 14.90 29.04 -1.74
C LEU A 85 15.77 29.33 -2.98
N PRO A 86 15.76 30.56 -3.51
CA PRO A 86 16.72 30.96 -4.52
C PRO A 86 18.10 31.06 -3.87
N MET A 87 19.09 30.33 -4.39
CA MET A 87 20.44 30.25 -3.81
C MET A 87 21.46 31.07 -4.62
N SER A 88 20.98 32.09 -5.34
CA SER A 88 21.82 33.00 -6.13
C SER A 88 21.24 34.41 -6.18
N ASP A 89 22.09 35.40 -6.45
CA ASP A 89 21.72 36.82 -6.56
C ASP A 89 20.70 37.13 -7.68
N LYS A 90 20.43 36.16 -8.55
CA LYS A 90 19.40 36.26 -9.59
C LYS A 90 17.98 36.09 -9.03
N GLY A 91 17.82 35.64 -7.79
CA GLY A 91 16.52 35.42 -7.16
C GLY A 91 15.67 34.34 -7.84
N PHE A 92 16.30 33.47 -8.65
CA PHE A 92 15.61 32.45 -9.43
C PHE A 92 15.35 31.20 -8.60
N GLY A 93 14.15 30.65 -8.75
CA GLY A 93 13.80 29.29 -8.36
C GLY A 93 12.44 28.95 -8.97
N ASN A 94 12.33 27.82 -9.65
CA ASN A 94 11.08 27.30 -10.20
C ASN A 94 11.00 25.80 -9.90
N SER A 95 9.81 25.31 -9.62
CA SER A 95 9.54 23.92 -9.33
C SER A 95 8.05 23.65 -9.59
N GLY A 96 7.65 22.40 -9.40
CA GLY A 96 6.28 21.99 -9.58
C GLY A 96 6.05 20.58 -9.12
N ILE A 97 4.76 20.25 -9.00
CA ILE A 97 4.28 18.93 -8.63
C ILE A 97 3.61 18.34 -9.86
N GLN A 98 4.24 17.33 -10.44
CA GLN A 98 3.75 16.58 -11.58
C GLN A 98 2.66 15.61 -11.11
N TYR A 99 1.51 15.59 -11.76
CA TYR A 99 0.45 14.62 -11.49
C TYR A 99 -0.19 14.13 -12.78
N ARG A 100 -0.73 12.91 -12.76
CA ARG A 100 -1.20 12.19 -13.96
C ARG A 100 -0.22 12.29 -15.14
N SER A 101 1.07 12.37 -14.80
CA SER A 101 2.15 12.65 -15.73
C SER A 101 2.76 11.35 -16.25
N PHE A 102 3.82 11.44 -17.04
CA PHE A 102 4.49 10.28 -17.63
C PHE A 102 5.99 10.52 -17.74
N GLU A 103 6.77 9.44 -17.63
CA GLU A 103 8.21 9.47 -17.97
C GLU A 103 8.36 9.57 -19.49
N VAL A 104 9.18 10.49 -19.97
CA VAL A 104 9.28 10.80 -21.41
C VAL A 104 9.97 9.67 -22.18
N ASP A 105 11.07 9.16 -21.65
CA ASP A 105 11.83 8.02 -22.18
C ASP A 105 12.64 7.41 -21.02
N PRO A 106 12.07 6.51 -20.20
CA PRO A 106 12.70 6.04 -18.97
C PRO A 106 14.00 5.25 -19.20
N GLU A 107 14.17 4.66 -20.40
CA GLU A 107 15.39 3.92 -20.76
C GLU A 107 16.57 4.85 -21.07
N LYS A 108 16.30 6.02 -21.68
CA LYS A 108 17.35 6.93 -22.18
C LYS A 108 17.44 8.25 -21.40
N GLN A 109 16.37 8.66 -20.74
CA GLN A 109 16.21 9.93 -20.04
C GLN A 109 15.62 9.67 -18.66
N LYS A 110 16.43 9.07 -17.78
CA LYS A 110 16.05 8.86 -16.38
C LYS A 110 15.60 10.17 -15.74
N TRP A 111 14.51 10.09 -14.97
CA TRP A 111 13.97 11.20 -14.19
C TRP A 111 13.61 12.43 -15.02
N VAL A 112 13.10 12.24 -16.23
CA VAL A 112 12.55 13.30 -17.08
C VAL A 112 11.07 13.03 -17.31
N VAL A 113 10.24 13.96 -16.85
CA VAL A 113 8.78 13.81 -16.80
C VAL A 113 8.10 14.82 -17.72
N GLY A 114 6.95 14.45 -18.29
CA GLY A 114 6.01 15.37 -18.93
C GLY A 114 4.58 15.11 -18.48
N GLY A 115 3.71 16.11 -18.56
CA GLY A 115 2.31 16.02 -18.12
C GLY A 115 1.83 17.26 -17.38
N TYR A 116 0.80 17.11 -16.55
CA TYR A 116 0.25 18.21 -15.76
C TYR A 116 1.17 18.55 -14.59
N GLN A 117 1.44 19.84 -14.43
CA GLN A 117 2.28 20.41 -13.39
C GLN A 117 1.52 21.49 -12.61
N ALA A 118 1.46 21.30 -11.29
CA ALA A 118 1.11 22.35 -10.35
C ALA A 118 2.37 23.16 -10.02
N ASP A 119 2.51 24.34 -10.61
CA ASP A 119 3.74 25.14 -10.60
C ASP A 119 3.87 26.02 -9.36
N PHE A 120 5.11 26.23 -8.93
CA PHE A 120 5.49 27.28 -7.99
C PHE A 120 6.92 27.78 -8.19
N GLU A 121 7.15 29.02 -7.82
CA GLU A 121 8.42 29.70 -7.99
C GLU A 121 8.74 30.66 -6.85
N ALA A 122 9.99 31.12 -6.82
CA ALA A 122 10.43 32.25 -5.98
C ALA A 122 9.94 33.60 -6.52
N GLY A 123 9.60 33.66 -7.82
CA GLY A 123 9.03 34.83 -8.48
C GLY A 123 7.53 35.05 -8.18
N ASP A 124 6.94 35.99 -8.92
CA ASP A 124 5.56 36.45 -8.71
C ASP A 124 4.60 36.12 -9.87
N THR A 125 4.98 35.24 -10.79
CA THR A 125 4.27 35.02 -12.06
C THR A 125 3.55 33.67 -12.11
N TYR A 126 4.26 32.59 -11.78
CA TYR A 126 3.85 31.22 -12.12
C TYR A 126 3.34 30.41 -10.91
N SER A 127 3.50 30.89 -9.68
CA SER A 127 2.99 30.14 -8.52
C SER A 127 1.49 29.96 -8.56
N GLY A 128 1.05 28.70 -8.53
CA GLY A 128 -0.35 28.30 -8.57
C GLY A 128 -0.97 28.18 -9.95
N ILE A 129 -0.19 28.22 -11.04
CA ILE A 129 -0.70 27.90 -12.39
C ILE A 129 -0.86 26.38 -12.58
N LEU A 130 -1.55 26.02 -13.65
CA LEU A 130 -1.46 24.68 -14.25
C LEU A 130 -0.63 24.76 -15.53
N TYR A 131 0.52 24.09 -15.53
CA TYR A 131 1.42 23.99 -16.68
C TYR A 131 1.44 22.55 -17.22
N GLY A 132 1.74 22.41 -18.50
CA GLY A 132 1.86 21.15 -19.22
C GLY A 132 3.30 20.91 -19.63
N GLU A 133 4.14 20.45 -18.69
CA GLU A 133 5.57 20.19 -18.88
C GLU A 133 5.78 19.16 -19.98
N ARG A 134 6.60 19.50 -21.00
CA ARG A 134 6.80 18.68 -22.22
C ARG A 134 5.49 18.12 -22.81
N PHE A 135 4.42 18.91 -22.70
CA PHE A 135 3.08 18.46 -23.02
C PHE A 135 2.32 19.53 -23.81
N ARG A 136 1.72 20.52 -23.13
CA ARG A 136 0.80 21.49 -23.76
C ARG A 136 1.00 22.95 -23.31
N GLY A 137 2.08 23.25 -22.59
CA GLY A 137 2.38 24.61 -22.13
C GLY A 137 1.44 25.09 -21.04
N ILE A 138 1.15 26.39 -20.95
CA ILE A 138 0.27 26.94 -19.90
C ILE A 138 -1.18 26.51 -20.17
N LEU A 139 -1.78 25.79 -19.21
CA LEU A 139 -3.16 25.28 -19.28
C LEU A 139 -4.14 26.13 -18.48
N ALA A 140 -3.68 26.75 -17.38
CA ALA A 140 -4.45 27.75 -16.62
C ALA A 140 -3.49 28.71 -15.92
N ASN A 141 -3.60 30.02 -16.19
CA ASN A 141 -2.86 31.03 -15.42
C ASN A 141 -3.49 31.23 -14.03
N ARG A 142 -2.71 31.77 -13.09
CA ARG A 142 -3.20 32.06 -11.74
C ARG A 142 -4.35 33.06 -11.79
N GLY A 143 -5.42 32.74 -11.07
CA GLY A 143 -6.66 33.50 -11.01
C GLY A 143 -7.65 33.16 -12.13
N LEU A 144 -7.39 32.13 -12.95
CA LEU A 144 -8.27 31.74 -14.04
C LEU A 144 -8.86 30.34 -13.86
N LYS A 145 -10.08 30.19 -14.36
CA LYS A 145 -10.73 28.94 -14.70
C LYS A 145 -10.66 28.74 -16.21
N THR A 146 -10.15 27.60 -16.66
CA THR A 146 -10.01 27.30 -18.08
C THR A 146 -10.69 26.00 -18.47
N GLU A 147 -10.99 25.88 -19.76
CA GLU A 147 -11.41 24.65 -20.42
C GLU A 147 -10.43 24.35 -21.55
N LEU A 148 -9.89 23.14 -21.56
CA LEU A 148 -9.01 22.67 -22.61
C LEU A 148 -9.85 21.91 -23.63
N VAL A 149 -9.80 22.32 -24.89
CA VAL A 149 -10.60 21.70 -25.96
C VAL A 149 -9.79 21.54 -27.22
N ARG A 150 -10.25 20.66 -28.09
CA ARG A 150 -9.76 20.55 -29.46
C ARG A 150 -10.89 20.86 -30.43
N GLU A 151 -10.72 21.93 -31.17
CA GLU A 151 -11.69 22.37 -32.20
C GLU A 151 -11.01 22.34 -33.55
N ASN A 152 -11.61 21.65 -34.51
CA ASN A 152 -11.06 21.48 -35.87
C ASN A 152 -9.62 20.96 -35.86
N GLY A 153 -9.33 19.99 -34.97
CA GLY A 153 -8.01 19.37 -34.80
C GLY A 153 -6.98 20.22 -34.06
N LYS A 154 -7.31 21.45 -33.66
CA LYS A 154 -6.38 22.36 -32.97
C LYS A 154 -6.68 22.43 -31.47
N PHE A 155 -5.65 22.20 -30.67
CA PHE A 155 -5.69 22.40 -29.23
C PHE A 155 -5.87 23.89 -28.89
N GLN A 156 -6.76 24.18 -27.93
CA GLN A 156 -7.02 25.52 -27.43
C GLN A 156 -7.24 25.51 -25.91
N VAL A 157 -6.79 26.58 -25.26
CA VAL A 157 -7.08 26.88 -23.86
C VAL A 157 -8.12 28.00 -23.84
N LYS A 158 -9.36 27.68 -23.46
CA LYS A 158 -10.43 28.68 -23.33
C LYS A 158 -10.48 29.19 -21.89
N GLN A 159 -10.40 30.50 -21.72
CA GLN A 159 -10.70 31.11 -20.42
C GLN A 159 -12.21 31.14 -20.23
N ILE A 160 -12.69 30.52 -19.16
CA ILE A 160 -14.11 30.42 -18.83
C ILE A 160 -14.49 31.49 -17.81
N GLU A 161 -13.67 31.66 -16.78
CA GLU A 161 -13.97 32.55 -15.67
C GLU A 161 -12.67 33.08 -15.04
N ARG A 162 -12.77 34.22 -14.38
CA ARG A 162 -11.72 34.75 -13.50
C ARG A 162 -12.08 34.41 -12.06
N LEU A 163 -11.24 33.61 -11.41
CA LEU A 163 -11.37 33.20 -10.01
C LEU A 163 -10.94 34.31 -9.03
N GLY A 164 -10.06 35.21 -9.48
CA GLY A 164 -9.57 36.33 -8.68
C GLY A 164 -8.50 37.16 -9.39
N ASP A 165 -8.02 38.21 -8.73
CA ASP A 165 -6.87 38.95 -9.24
C ASP A 165 -5.55 38.20 -8.98
N SER A 166 -4.70 38.10 -10.00
CA SER A 166 -3.46 37.32 -9.91
C SER A 166 -2.49 37.89 -8.88
N LYS A 167 -2.42 39.22 -8.72
CA LYS A 167 -1.55 39.87 -7.71
C LYS A 167 -2.11 39.68 -6.32
N GLU A 168 -3.43 39.75 -6.16
CA GLU A 168 -4.08 39.47 -4.88
C GLU A 168 -3.85 38.03 -4.43
N ILE A 169 -3.98 37.04 -5.33
CA ILE A 169 -3.68 35.64 -5.02
C ILE A 169 -2.18 35.46 -4.71
N GLN A 170 -1.28 36.06 -5.50
CA GLN A 170 0.17 36.03 -5.24
C GLN A 170 0.52 36.55 -3.85
N SER A 171 -0.16 37.59 -3.36
CA SER A 171 0.09 38.18 -2.03
C SER A 171 -0.13 37.20 -0.88
N LYS A 172 -0.80 36.07 -1.12
CA LYS A 172 -1.06 35.01 -0.13
C LYS A 172 -0.01 33.89 -0.16
N ILE A 173 0.89 33.91 -1.14
CA ILE A 173 1.96 32.93 -1.31
C ILE A 173 3.22 33.52 -0.66
N LYS A 174 3.75 32.82 0.34
CA LYS A 174 4.89 33.29 1.12
C LYS A 174 6.17 33.04 0.33
N LYS A 175 7.04 34.04 0.25
CA LYS A 175 8.38 33.89 -0.33
C LYS A 175 9.29 33.21 0.70
N GLU A 176 10.08 32.24 0.23
CA GLU A 176 11.14 31.57 1.00
C GLU A 176 10.67 30.87 2.30
N ASP A 177 9.36 30.66 2.46
CA ASP A 177 8.74 30.03 3.62
C ASP A 177 7.81 28.88 3.19
N TRP A 178 7.35 28.12 4.17
CA TRP A 178 6.44 27.00 3.96
C TRP A 178 5.04 27.48 3.51
N ASN A 179 4.60 26.90 2.40
CA ASN A 179 3.28 27.07 1.82
C ASN A 179 2.57 25.72 1.74
N ASN A 180 1.28 25.70 2.05
CA ASN A 180 0.42 24.53 1.82
C ASN A 180 -0.02 24.52 0.36
N TYR A 181 0.12 23.38 -0.32
CA TYR A 181 -0.41 23.16 -1.67
C TYR A 181 -1.45 22.03 -1.60
N THR A 182 -2.65 22.29 -2.10
CA THR A 182 -3.67 21.26 -2.35
C THR A 182 -3.95 21.14 -3.83
N ILE A 183 -3.90 19.91 -4.36
CA ILE A 183 -4.27 19.58 -5.73
C ILE A 183 -5.45 18.62 -5.66
N THR A 184 -6.58 19.00 -6.25
CA THR A 184 -7.70 18.09 -6.47
C THR A 184 -7.77 17.78 -7.95
N ALA A 185 -7.70 16.50 -8.32
CA ALA A 185 -7.96 16.00 -9.65
C ALA A 185 -9.12 15.02 -9.60
N LYS A 186 -10.25 15.35 -10.22
CA LYS A 186 -11.44 14.49 -10.25
C LYS A 186 -12.02 14.46 -11.65
N ASP A 187 -12.25 13.27 -12.21
CA ASP A 187 -12.51 13.04 -13.61
C ASP A 187 -11.47 13.74 -14.51
N PHE A 188 -11.78 14.85 -15.17
CA PHE A 188 -10.79 15.67 -15.90
C PHE A 188 -10.79 17.12 -15.41
N HIS A 189 -11.20 17.32 -14.17
CA HIS A 189 -11.31 18.61 -13.52
C HIS A 189 -10.22 18.75 -12.46
N PHE A 190 -9.44 19.82 -12.57
CA PHE A 190 -8.27 20.09 -11.75
C PHE A 190 -8.44 21.40 -10.99
N VAL A 191 -8.20 21.38 -9.69
CA VAL A 191 -8.23 22.57 -8.82
C VAL A 191 -6.94 22.65 -8.03
N HIS A 192 -6.24 23.77 -8.16
CA HIS A 192 -5.06 24.09 -7.36
C HIS A 192 -5.42 25.08 -6.26
N ARG A 193 -4.93 24.84 -5.05
CA ARG A 193 -5.00 25.78 -3.93
C ARG A 193 -3.64 25.95 -3.29
N ILE A 194 -3.26 27.20 -3.02
CA ILE A 194 -2.08 27.51 -2.20
C ILE A 194 -2.54 28.31 -0.98
N ASN A 195 -2.15 27.87 0.22
CA ASN A 195 -2.56 28.45 1.49
C ASN A 195 -4.09 28.64 1.62
N GLY A 196 -4.85 27.66 1.13
CA GLY A 196 -6.32 27.66 1.16
C GLY A 196 -7.00 28.49 0.06
N VAL A 197 -6.25 29.25 -0.74
CA VAL A 197 -6.79 30.09 -1.83
C VAL A 197 -6.74 29.33 -3.14
N VAL A 198 -7.86 29.27 -3.87
CA VAL A 198 -7.91 28.69 -5.23
C VAL A 198 -7.06 29.54 -6.17
N THR A 199 -6.02 28.94 -6.75
CA THR A 199 -5.08 29.62 -7.64
C THR A 199 -5.40 29.36 -9.10
N SER A 200 -5.86 28.16 -9.47
CA SER A 200 -6.30 27.84 -10.82
C SER A 200 -7.31 26.71 -10.82
N GLU A 201 -8.21 26.73 -11.79
CA GLU A 201 -9.18 25.67 -12.05
C GLU A 201 -9.16 25.33 -13.55
N CYS A 202 -9.21 24.05 -13.89
CA CYS A 202 -9.11 23.64 -15.29
C CYS A 202 -9.94 22.38 -15.54
N THR A 203 -10.75 22.37 -16.59
CA THR A 203 -11.40 21.15 -17.10
C THR A 203 -10.77 20.75 -18.43
N ASP A 204 -10.27 19.53 -18.53
CA ASP A 204 -9.70 19.01 -19.78
C ASP A 204 -10.66 18.15 -20.60
N ASN A 205 -11.26 18.79 -21.60
CA ASN A 205 -12.16 18.18 -22.57
C ASN A 205 -11.45 17.79 -23.89
N ASP A 206 -10.12 17.97 -24.00
CA ASP A 206 -9.33 17.48 -25.13
C ASP A 206 -9.10 15.96 -24.99
N ALA A 207 -10.09 15.17 -25.42
CA ALA A 207 -10.07 13.71 -25.35
C ALA A 207 -8.88 13.06 -26.08
N GLU A 208 -8.18 13.79 -26.96
CA GLU A 208 -7.01 13.28 -27.69
C GLU A 208 -5.76 13.19 -26.80
N GLN A 209 -5.57 14.15 -25.88
CA GLN A 209 -4.35 14.27 -25.09
C GLN A 209 -4.57 14.21 -23.59
N ARG A 210 -5.80 14.41 -23.10
CA ARG A 210 -6.11 14.34 -21.68
C ARG A 210 -5.68 13.00 -21.07
N ARG A 211 -5.41 13.00 -19.77
CA ARG A 211 -4.95 11.80 -19.05
C ARG A 211 -5.82 11.56 -17.83
N GLU A 212 -6.29 10.33 -17.71
CA GLU A 212 -7.09 9.86 -16.58
C GLU A 212 -6.23 9.50 -15.37
N SER A 213 -5.00 9.02 -15.61
CA SER A 213 -4.01 8.70 -14.59
C SER A 213 -2.57 8.91 -15.08
N GLY A 214 -1.64 8.73 -14.16
CA GLY A 214 -0.20 8.72 -14.43
C GLY A 214 0.62 8.96 -13.17
N ILE A 215 1.91 9.20 -13.33
CA ILE A 215 2.84 9.31 -12.20
C ILE A 215 2.65 10.62 -11.41
N LEU A 216 3.06 10.57 -10.15
CA LEU A 216 3.28 11.71 -9.27
C LEU A 216 4.80 11.95 -9.16
N ALA A 217 5.26 13.18 -9.35
CA ALA A 217 6.68 13.52 -9.21
C ALA A 217 6.89 14.97 -8.75
N LEU A 218 8.05 15.25 -8.17
CA LEU A 218 8.43 16.59 -7.71
C LEU A 218 9.59 17.10 -8.56
N GLN A 219 9.49 18.34 -9.05
CA GLN A 219 10.47 18.91 -9.97
C GLN A 219 11.60 19.64 -9.23
N LEU A 220 12.82 19.48 -9.73
CA LEU A 220 13.93 20.41 -9.54
C LEU A 220 14.28 21.00 -10.91
N HIS A 221 13.96 22.27 -11.10
CA HIS A 221 14.11 22.95 -12.38
C HIS A 221 15.59 23.24 -12.70
N ALA A 222 15.94 23.20 -13.98
CA ALA A 222 17.26 23.64 -14.44
C ALA A 222 17.41 25.15 -14.39
N GLY A 223 18.51 25.65 -13.85
CA GLY A 223 18.73 27.08 -13.77
C GLY A 223 19.82 27.46 -12.78
N PRO A 224 19.88 28.74 -12.38
CA PRO A 224 20.69 29.18 -11.25
C PRO A 224 20.47 28.31 -10.00
N PRO A 225 21.45 28.26 -9.08
CA PRO A 225 21.36 27.51 -7.83
C PRO A 225 20.05 27.77 -7.08
N MET A 226 19.39 26.70 -6.68
CA MET A 226 18.16 26.74 -5.91
C MET A 226 18.03 25.51 -5.03
N LYS A 227 17.26 25.65 -3.95
CA LYS A 227 16.83 24.55 -3.09
C LYS A 227 15.30 24.50 -3.05
N VAL A 228 14.71 23.33 -3.20
CA VAL A 228 13.28 23.09 -3.03
C VAL A 228 13.07 21.96 -2.05
N GLN A 229 12.09 22.12 -1.16
CA GLN A 229 11.82 21.14 -0.10
C GLN A 229 10.34 20.88 0.02
N PHE A 230 10.01 19.61 0.27
CA PHE A 230 8.64 19.13 0.38
C PHE A 230 8.49 18.30 1.66
N ARG A 231 7.36 18.46 2.36
CA ARG A 231 7.01 17.66 3.54
C ARG A 231 5.50 17.51 3.68
N ASN A 232 5.08 16.69 4.64
CA ASN A 232 3.66 16.42 4.93
C ASN A 232 2.88 16.01 3.67
N ILE A 233 3.52 15.20 2.81
CA ILE A 233 2.97 14.78 1.53
C ILE A 233 1.95 13.68 1.75
N ARG A 234 0.67 14.02 1.61
CA ARG A 234 -0.47 13.15 1.91
C ARG A 234 -1.41 13.07 0.71
N LEU A 235 -1.80 11.85 0.37
CA LEU A 235 -2.63 11.54 -0.79
C LEU A 235 -3.93 10.86 -0.34
N LYS A 236 -5.06 11.31 -0.89
CA LYS A 236 -6.38 10.70 -0.75
C LYS A 236 -6.90 10.39 -2.15
N GLN A 237 -7.25 9.14 -2.43
CA GLN A 237 -7.93 8.80 -3.69
C GLN A 237 -9.40 9.23 -3.64
N LEU A 238 -9.96 9.69 -4.75
CA LEU A 238 -11.33 10.21 -4.86
C LEU A 238 -12.17 9.32 -5.79
N GLY A 239 -13.00 8.44 -5.22
CA GLY A 239 -13.97 7.63 -5.97
C GLY A 239 -13.40 6.31 -6.53
N GLU A 240 -14.31 5.42 -6.94
CA GLU A 240 -14.05 4.01 -7.30
C GLU A 240 -13.39 3.78 -8.68
N LYS A 241 -13.08 4.84 -9.44
CA LYS A 241 -12.42 4.73 -10.75
C LYS A 241 -10.90 4.62 -10.59
N GLN A 242 -10.44 3.39 -10.37
CA GLN A 242 -9.03 3.03 -10.29
C GLN A 242 -8.26 3.38 -11.58
N ALA A 243 -7.06 3.92 -11.38
CA ALA A 243 -6.10 4.26 -12.43
C ALA A 243 -5.76 3.05 -13.31
N ARG A 244 -6.02 3.16 -14.62
CA ARG A 244 -5.49 2.24 -15.63
C ARG A 244 -4.06 2.65 -15.96
N ALA A 245 -3.08 1.94 -15.42
CA ALA A 245 -1.71 2.02 -15.94
C ALA A 245 -1.66 1.47 -17.37
N LYS A 246 -1.28 2.29 -18.36
CA LYS A 246 -0.90 1.83 -19.71
C LYS A 246 0.35 2.57 -20.20
N GLY A 247 1.45 1.83 -20.34
CA GLY A 247 2.56 2.13 -21.25
C GLY A 247 2.19 1.77 -22.69
N LYS A 248 2.68 2.55 -23.67
CA LYS A 248 2.26 2.53 -25.08
C LYS A 248 2.82 1.35 -25.90
N GLY A 249 1.91 0.69 -26.61
CA GLY A 249 2.12 0.01 -27.89
C GLY A 249 0.73 -0.23 -28.49
N LEU A 250 0.52 0.10 -29.77
CA LEU A 250 -0.76 -0.16 -30.45
C LEU A 250 -1.17 -1.63 -30.25
N PHE A 251 -2.45 -1.87 -29.95
CA PHE A 251 -3.29 -3.06 -30.23
C PHE A 251 -4.31 -3.26 -29.09
N ASN A 252 -5.59 -3.27 -29.50
CA ASN A 252 -6.73 -3.99 -28.93
C ASN A 252 -7.03 -3.89 -27.42
N VAL A 253 -8.30 -4.13 -27.10
CA VAL A 253 -8.73 -4.47 -25.73
C VAL A 253 -7.87 -5.67 -25.30
N SER A 254 -6.93 -5.47 -24.38
CA SER A 254 -6.14 -6.52 -23.75
C SER A 254 -6.38 -6.41 -22.26
N GLU A 255 -6.94 -7.50 -21.71
CA GLU A 255 -7.08 -7.79 -20.29
C GLU A 255 -5.78 -7.46 -19.54
N THR A 256 -5.90 -6.92 -18.32
CA THR A 256 -4.87 -7.17 -17.32
C THR A 256 -4.67 -8.67 -17.26
N ALA A 257 -3.46 -9.18 -17.52
CA ALA A 257 -3.20 -10.61 -17.49
C ALA A 257 -3.79 -11.20 -16.20
N ALA A 258 -4.67 -12.19 -16.36
CA ALA A 258 -5.39 -12.74 -15.23
C ALA A 258 -4.40 -13.30 -14.21
N LYS A 259 -4.66 -13.04 -12.93
CA LYS A 259 -3.87 -13.56 -11.82
C LYS A 259 -4.31 -14.96 -11.50
N LYS A 260 -3.40 -15.94 -11.62
CA LYS A 260 -3.73 -17.34 -11.36
C LYS A 260 -3.48 -17.68 -9.90
N VAL A 261 -4.54 -18.03 -9.19
CA VAL A 261 -4.48 -18.53 -7.81
C VAL A 261 -4.91 -19.98 -7.76
N VAL A 262 -4.05 -20.84 -7.19
CA VAL A 262 -4.37 -22.25 -7.02
C VAL A 262 -4.53 -22.57 -5.54
N PHE A 263 -5.73 -23.00 -5.15
CA PHE A 263 -6.02 -23.50 -3.81
C PHE A 263 -5.71 -25.00 -3.76
N ILE A 264 -5.04 -25.45 -2.71
CA ILE A 264 -4.75 -26.86 -2.44
C ILE A 264 -5.32 -27.19 -1.06
N SER A 265 -6.31 -28.08 -1.07
CA SER A 265 -6.98 -28.52 0.17
C SER A 265 -6.44 -29.86 0.64
N GLY A 266 -6.26 -30.02 1.94
CA GLY A 266 -6.09 -31.31 2.60
C GLY A 266 -7.37 -32.13 2.61
N ARG A 267 -7.28 -33.36 3.12
CA ARG A 267 -8.48 -34.13 3.48
C ARG A 267 -9.05 -33.57 4.79
N PRO A 268 -10.36 -33.75 5.05
CA PRO A 268 -10.90 -33.51 6.38
C PRO A 268 -10.17 -34.39 7.40
N SER A 269 -9.79 -33.80 8.53
CA SER A 269 -9.04 -34.48 9.60
C SER A 269 -9.75 -34.45 10.95
N HIS A 270 -10.83 -33.68 11.08
CA HIS A 270 -11.61 -33.54 12.30
C HIS A 270 -13.10 -33.81 12.05
N GLY A 271 -13.88 -33.78 13.14
CA GLY A 271 -15.33 -33.91 13.09
C GLY A 271 -16.00 -32.74 12.37
N TYR A 272 -17.29 -32.90 12.09
CA TYR A 272 -18.12 -31.96 11.33
C TYR A 272 -17.86 -30.49 11.67
N GLY A 273 -17.56 -29.69 10.64
CA GLY A 273 -17.35 -28.24 10.74
C GLY A 273 -16.02 -27.83 11.36
N SER A 274 -15.13 -28.79 11.64
CA SER A 274 -13.75 -28.53 12.04
C SER A 274 -12.77 -29.07 10.98
N HIS A 275 -11.75 -28.29 10.61
CA HIS A 275 -10.78 -28.64 9.56
C HIS A 275 -11.44 -29.02 8.22
N GLU A 276 -12.50 -28.28 7.85
CA GLU A 276 -13.19 -28.43 6.56
C GLU A 276 -12.40 -27.77 5.42
N HIS A 277 -11.15 -28.22 5.22
CA HIS A 277 -10.17 -27.65 4.32
C HIS A 277 -10.72 -27.37 2.91
N TYR A 278 -11.40 -28.36 2.31
CA TYR A 278 -11.94 -28.24 0.97
C TYR A 278 -13.13 -27.27 0.90
N ALA A 279 -14.03 -27.29 1.89
CA ALA A 279 -15.16 -26.37 1.94
C ALA A 279 -14.68 -24.93 2.12
N GLY A 280 -13.72 -24.69 3.01
CA GLY A 280 -13.07 -23.39 3.19
C GLY A 280 -12.40 -22.89 1.91
N CYS A 281 -11.65 -23.74 1.21
CA CYS A 281 -11.06 -23.39 -0.09
C CYS A 281 -12.12 -23.03 -1.13
N LEU A 282 -13.19 -23.82 -1.27
CA LEU A 282 -14.28 -23.53 -2.21
C LEU A 282 -14.96 -22.19 -1.91
N LEU A 283 -15.24 -21.93 -0.63
CA LEU A 283 -15.88 -20.70 -0.18
C LEU A 283 -14.99 -19.49 -0.48
N LEU A 284 -13.71 -19.54 -0.11
CA LEU A 284 -12.76 -18.46 -0.39
C LEU A 284 -12.54 -18.26 -1.89
N ALA A 285 -12.41 -19.34 -2.66
CA ALA A 285 -12.27 -19.30 -4.11
C ALA A 285 -13.48 -18.65 -4.78
N LYS A 286 -14.70 -19.01 -4.35
CA LYS A 286 -15.96 -18.41 -4.83
C LYS A 286 -15.98 -16.91 -4.55
N HIS A 287 -15.70 -16.49 -3.31
CA HIS A 287 -15.68 -15.07 -2.97
C HIS A 287 -14.58 -14.30 -3.71
N LEU A 288 -13.40 -14.88 -3.87
CA LEU A 288 -12.32 -14.26 -4.63
C LEU A 288 -12.72 -14.06 -6.09
N LYS A 289 -13.29 -15.09 -6.73
CA LYS A 289 -13.74 -15.03 -8.13
C LYS A 289 -14.87 -14.02 -8.33
N ASP A 290 -15.82 -13.97 -7.41
CA ASP A 290 -16.96 -13.05 -7.46
C ASP A 290 -16.51 -11.58 -7.30
N ALA A 291 -15.50 -11.34 -6.46
CA ALA A 291 -15.03 -9.99 -6.13
C ALA A 291 -13.90 -9.49 -7.05
N MET A 292 -13.09 -10.39 -7.60
CA MET A 292 -11.87 -10.09 -8.35
C MET A 292 -11.94 -10.74 -9.75
N PRO A 293 -12.62 -10.11 -10.72
CA PRO A 293 -12.88 -10.72 -12.04
C PRO A 293 -11.63 -10.96 -12.89
N ASN A 294 -10.49 -10.36 -12.52
CA ASN A 294 -9.18 -10.58 -13.14
C ASN A 294 -8.38 -11.70 -12.47
N PHE A 295 -8.99 -12.50 -11.58
CA PHE A 295 -8.36 -13.65 -10.95
C PHE A 295 -8.91 -14.96 -11.54
N GLU A 296 -8.01 -15.76 -12.10
CA GLU A 296 -8.27 -17.15 -12.43
C GLU A 296 -8.05 -18.00 -11.19
N VAL A 297 -9.07 -18.77 -10.79
CA VAL A 297 -9.03 -19.56 -9.57
C VAL A 297 -9.21 -21.05 -9.89
N ASP A 298 -8.24 -21.86 -9.47
CA ASP A 298 -8.30 -23.33 -9.50
C ASP A 298 -8.31 -23.87 -8.06
N VAL A 299 -9.03 -24.97 -7.84
CA VAL A 299 -9.14 -25.63 -6.54
C VAL A 299 -8.80 -27.11 -6.68
N VAL A 300 -7.70 -27.51 -6.04
CA VAL A 300 -7.23 -28.88 -5.94
C VAL A 300 -7.81 -29.51 -4.68
N LYS A 301 -8.60 -30.56 -4.90
CA LYS A 301 -9.30 -31.28 -3.85
C LYS A 301 -8.41 -32.37 -3.23
N HIS A 302 -8.28 -32.35 -1.91
CA HIS A 302 -7.83 -33.49 -1.08
C HIS A 302 -6.42 -34.03 -1.37
N GLY A 303 -5.42 -33.14 -1.38
CA GLY A 303 -4.00 -33.49 -1.42
C GLY A 303 -3.23 -32.76 -2.51
N TRP A 304 -1.98 -33.17 -2.68
CA TRP A 304 -1.11 -32.67 -3.74
C TRP A 304 -1.70 -32.95 -5.14
N PRO A 305 -1.57 -32.03 -6.11
CA PRO A 305 -2.04 -32.24 -7.48
C PRO A 305 -1.52 -33.56 -8.08
N GLN A 306 -2.38 -34.33 -8.74
CA GLN A 306 -1.95 -35.55 -9.45
C GLN A 306 -0.99 -35.22 -10.60
N GLU A 307 -1.16 -34.04 -11.20
CA GLU A 307 -0.30 -33.48 -12.24
C GLU A 307 1.00 -32.88 -11.68
N GLY A 308 1.18 -32.90 -10.35
CA GLY A 308 2.32 -32.32 -9.65
C GLY A 308 2.50 -30.83 -9.93
N MET A 309 3.76 -30.40 -10.03
CA MET A 309 4.12 -29.00 -10.33
C MET A 309 3.50 -28.48 -11.62
N ALA A 310 3.13 -29.32 -12.59
CA ALA A 310 2.57 -28.86 -13.86
C ALA A 310 1.26 -28.06 -13.69
N ARG A 311 0.50 -28.31 -12.63
CA ARG A 311 -0.76 -27.61 -12.33
C ARG A 311 -0.58 -26.25 -11.65
N ILE A 312 0.55 -26.05 -10.98
CA ILE A 312 0.81 -24.89 -10.11
C ILE A 312 2.00 -24.03 -10.54
N LYS A 313 2.83 -24.49 -11.48
CA LYS A 313 4.08 -23.82 -11.90
C LYS A 313 3.89 -22.41 -12.49
N ASP A 314 2.68 -22.07 -12.94
CA ASP A 314 2.28 -20.80 -13.52
C ASP A 314 1.35 -20.00 -12.59
N ALA A 315 1.18 -20.43 -11.33
CA ALA A 315 0.39 -19.71 -10.36
C ALA A 315 1.11 -18.43 -9.88
N ASP A 316 0.39 -17.31 -9.84
CA ASP A 316 0.84 -16.10 -9.17
C ASP A 316 0.80 -16.26 -7.64
N ALA A 317 -0.12 -17.08 -7.11
CA ALA A 317 -0.11 -17.50 -5.72
C ALA A 317 -0.70 -18.90 -5.53
N VAL A 318 -0.19 -19.60 -4.52
CA VAL A 318 -0.71 -20.89 -4.05
C VAL A 318 -1.28 -20.72 -2.66
N VAL A 319 -2.52 -21.17 -2.45
CA VAL A 319 -3.17 -21.19 -1.13
C VAL A 319 -3.20 -22.63 -0.64
N VAL A 320 -2.59 -22.90 0.51
CA VAL A 320 -2.54 -24.23 1.10
C VAL A 320 -3.35 -24.23 2.38
N TYR A 321 -4.40 -25.06 2.41
CA TYR A 321 -5.22 -25.28 3.58
C TYR A 321 -5.31 -26.78 3.83
N CYS A 322 -4.53 -27.28 4.79
CA CYS A 322 -4.40 -28.71 5.06
C CYS A 322 -3.96 -28.97 6.50
N ASP A 323 -3.79 -30.24 6.86
CA ASP A 323 -3.07 -30.60 8.08
C ASP A 323 -1.61 -30.12 8.04
N GLY A 324 -1.04 -29.90 9.21
CA GLY A 324 0.33 -29.45 9.40
C GLY A 324 1.30 -30.55 9.87
N GLY A 325 2.41 -30.10 10.46
CA GLY A 325 3.44 -30.97 11.00
C GLY A 325 4.01 -31.88 9.93
N GLY A 326 4.15 -33.18 10.22
CA GLY A 326 4.59 -34.17 9.23
C GLY A 326 3.60 -34.44 8.10
N GLY A 327 2.32 -34.05 8.27
CA GLY A 327 1.26 -34.23 7.28
C GLY A 327 1.12 -33.09 6.28
N HIS A 328 1.93 -32.03 6.41
CA HIS A 328 1.83 -30.85 5.55
C HIS A 328 2.12 -31.20 4.08
N LEU A 329 1.22 -30.79 3.18
CA LEU A 329 1.24 -31.18 1.77
C LEU A 329 2.49 -30.73 1.01
N LEU A 330 3.15 -29.65 1.46
CA LEU A 330 4.38 -29.16 0.84
C LEU A 330 5.66 -29.89 1.31
N ASN A 331 5.65 -30.59 2.44
CA ASN A 331 6.88 -31.18 3.00
C ASN A 331 7.58 -32.16 2.03
N PRO A 332 6.87 -33.07 1.34
CA PRO A 332 7.51 -33.97 0.39
C PRO A 332 8.02 -33.26 -0.88
N HIS A 333 7.63 -32.01 -1.09
CA HIS A 333 7.77 -31.27 -2.34
C HIS A 333 8.61 -29.98 -2.17
N VAL A 334 9.32 -29.82 -1.05
CA VAL A 334 10.00 -28.56 -0.72
C VAL A 334 10.96 -28.11 -1.82
N GLU A 335 11.78 -29.01 -2.35
CA GLU A 335 12.79 -28.68 -3.37
C GLU A 335 12.16 -28.22 -4.69
N GLU A 336 11.09 -28.88 -5.14
CA GLU A 336 10.41 -28.50 -6.39
C GLU A 336 9.53 -27.26 -6.23
N PHE A 337 8.92 -27.08 -5.05
CA PHE A 337 8.11 -25.92 -4.74
C PHE A 337 8.94 -24.65 -4.54
N ASP A 338 10.15 -24.79 -3.98
CA ASP A 338 11.09 -23.68 -3.83
C ASP A 338 11.44 -23.01 -5.17
N GLY A 339 11.49 -23.80 -6.26
CA GLY A 339 11.67 -23.28 -7.60
C GLY A 339 10.55 -22.32 -8.05
N LEU A 340 9.31 -22.54 -7.60
CA LEU A 340 8.18 -21.64 -7.84
C LEU A 340 8.27 -20.40 -6.94
N MET A 341 8.64 -20.56 -5.67
CA MET A 341 8.80 -19.44 -4.74
C MET A 341 9.90 -18.46 -5.17
N LYS A 342 11.00 -18.97 -5.72
CA LYS A 342 12.10 -18.18 -6.31
C LYS A 342 11.70 -17.44 -7.59
N GLN A 343 10.63 -17.84 -8.27
CA GLN A 343 10.07 -17.10 -9.41
C GLN A 343 9.17 -15.93 -8.97
N GLY A 344 8.98 -15.73 -7.66
CA GLY A 344 8.22 -14.62 -7.11
C GLY A 344 6.74 -14.94 -6.82
N ALA A 345 6.30 -16.17 -7.06
CA ALA A 345 4.95 -16.62 -6.75
C ALA A 345 4.64 -16.54 -5.25
N GLY A 346 3.40 -16.21 -4.92
CA GLY A 346 2.91 -16.09 -3.56
C GLY A 346 2.64 -17.44 -2.88
N LEU A 347 2.77 -17.49 -1.55
CA LEU A 347 2.29 -18.62 -0.73
C LEU A 347 1.39 -18.11 0.40
N VAL A 348 0.21 -18.70 0.54
CA VAL A 348 -0.69 -18.51 1.67
C VAL A 348 -0.85 -19.85 2.39
N CYS A 349 -0.56 -19.89 3.69
CA CYS A 349 -0.79 -21.06 4.55
C CYS A 349 -1.86 -20.75 5.58
N LEU A 350 -2.90 -21.60 5.65
CA LEU A 350 -4.07 -21.41 6.52
C LEU A 350 -4.14 -22.47 7.63
N HIS A 351 -4.48 -22.01 8.83
CA HIS A 351 -4.65 -22.77 10.05
C HIS A 351 -3.50 -23.74 10.30
N TYR A 352 -3.77 -25.04 10.40
CA TYR A 352 -2.78 -26.08 10.60
C TYR A 352 -1.73 -26.12 9.48
N GLY A 353 -2.04 -25.59 8.29
CA GLY A 353 -1.10 -25.39 7.19
C GLY A 353 0.07 -24.43 7.51
N VAL A 354 0.04 -23.70 8.63
CA VAL A 354 1.21 -22.92 9.09
C VAL A 354 2.22 -23.76 9.89
N GLU A 355 1.90 -25.01 10.22
CA GLU A 355 2.82 -25.92 10.90
C GLU A 355 3.57 -26.81 9.90
N THR A 356 4.89 -26.91 10.11
CA THR A 356 5.74 -27.87 9.42
C THR A 356 6.77 -28.48 10.39
N VAL A 357 7.59 -29.41 9.91
CA VAL A 357 8.66 -30.03 10.68
C VAL A 357 9.91 -29.16 10.70
N LYS A 358 10.62 -29.19 11.84
CA LYS A 358 11.90 -28.49 11.98
C LYS A 358 12.96 -29.09 11.07
N GLY A 359 13.81 -28.25 10.47
CA GLY A 359 14.84 -28.63 9.52
C GLY A 359 14.60 -27.94 8.19
N LYS A 360 14.89 -28.62 7.08
CA LYS A 360 14.79 -28.04 5.74
C LYS A 360 13.38 -27.49 5.43
N GLU A 361 12.33 -28.13 5.93
CA GLU A 361 10.94 -27.72 5.72
C GLU A 361 10.64 -26.43 6.50
N GLY A 362 10.99 -26.38 7.79
CA GLY A 362 10.88 -25.17 8.61
C GLY A 362 11.70 -23.98 8.07
N ASP A 363 12.92 -24.24 7.59
CA ASP A 363 13.76 -23.23 6.95
C ASP A 363 13.11 -22.69 5.67
N ALA A 364 12.48 -23.56 4.88
CA ALA A 364 11.72 -23.17 3.70
C ALA A 364 10.49 -22.32 4.08
N PHE A 365 9.78 -22.61 5.17
CA PHE A 365 8.64 -21.80 5.60
C PHE A 365 9.06 -20.44 6.15
N LEU A 366 10.19 -20.38 6.86
CA LEU A 366 10.80 -19.12 7.26
C LEU A 366 11.12 -18.28 6.02
N ASP A 367 11.67 -18.87 4.96
CA ASP A 367 11.87 -18.16 3.70
C ASP A 367 10.55 -17.79 3.02
N TRP A 368 9.62 -18.72 2.84
CA TRP A 368 8.43 -18.52 2.00
C TRP A 368 7.38 -17.61 2.61
N ILE A 369 7.04 -17.83 3.88
CA ILE A 369 5.96 -17.12 4.59
C ILE A 369 6.45 -16.39 5.83
N GLY A 370 7.75 -16.34 6.12
CA GLY A 370 8.32 -15.51 7.18
C GLY A 370 8.24 -16.08 8.59
N GLY A 371 7.46 -17.13 8.79
CA GLY A 371 7.31 -17.80 10.07
C GLY A 371 6.45 -19.05 9.97
N TYR A 372 6.51 -19.90 10.99
CA TYR A 372 5.75 -21.13 11.05
C TYR A 372 5.51 -21.57 12.50
N PHE A 373 4.57 -22.48 12.70
CA PHE A 373 4.42 -23.17 13.97
C PHE A 373 5.53 -24.22 14.11
N GLU A 374 6.35 -24.10 15.16
CA GLU A 374 7.38 -25.10 15.49
C GLU A 374 6.95 -25.89 16.74
N PRO A 375 6.83 -27.23 16.67
CA PRO A 375 6.51 -28.03 17.85
C PRO A 375 7.48 -27.82 19.02
N ASN A 376 6.94 -27.75 20.25
CA ASN A 376 7.64 -27.40 21.50
C ASN A 376 8.12 -25.93 21.58
N TRP A 377 7.82 -25.11 20.58
CA TRP A 377 8.03 -23.66 20.60
C TRP A 377 6.69 -22.92 20.56
N SER A 378 5.80 -23.33 19.67
CA SER A 378 4.47 -22.75 19.45
C SER A 378 3.36 -23.50 20.20
N VAL A 379 2.18 -22.89 20.30
CA VAL A 379 0.98 -23.48 20.96
C VAL A 379 -0.30 -23.27 20.17
N ASN A 380 -1.25 -24.21 20.29
CA ASN A 380 -2.57 -24.16 19.63
C ASN A 380 -3.78 -24.26 20.62
N PRO A 381 -3.95 -23.32 21.56
CA PRO A 381 -5.12 -23.34 22.43
C PRO A 381 -6.37 -22.86 21.69
N HIS A 382 -7.54 -23.23 22.20
CA HIS A 382 -8.81 -22.60 21.81
C HIS A 382 -9.08 -21.39 22.70
N TRP A 383 -9.34 -20.23 22.11
CA TRP A 383 -9.67 -19.00 22.84
C TRP A 383 -10.33 -17.96 21.95
N GLU A 384 -10.99 -17.01 22.60
CA GLU A 384 -11.57 -15.84 21.96
C GLU A 384 -10.50 -14.76 21.79
N ALA A 385 -10.11 -14.50 20.54
CA ALA A 385 -9.19 -13.43 20.19
C ALA A 385 -9.95 -12.19 19.73
N LYS A 386 -9.58 -11.03 20.27
CA LYS A 386 -10.12 -9.73 19.91
C LYS A 386 -9.09 -8.93 19.11
N TYR A 387 -9.45 -8.51 17.90
CA TYR A 387 -8.60 -7.71 17.03
C TYR A 387 -9.19 -6.30 16.91
N GLU A 388 -8.50 -5.31 17.47
CA GLU A 388 -8.99 -3.92 17.56
C GLU A 388 -8.18 -2.94 16.71
N THR A 389 -6.93 -3.28 16.41
CA THR A 389 -5.99 -2.43 15.68
C THR A 389 -5.33 -3.23 14.58
N PHE A 390 -5.12 -2.59 13.42
CA PHE A 390 -4.53 -3.21 12.24
C PHE A 390 -3.39 -2.34 11.71
N PRO A 391 -2.34 -2.93 11.11
CA PRO A 391 -1.23 -2.18 10.54
C PRO A 391 -1.66 -1.40 9.29
N ASN A 392 -0.87 -0.40 8.90
CA ASN A 392 -0.97 0.20 7.57
C ASN A 392 -0.37 -0.76 6.52
N HIS A 393 -1.13 -1.78 6.14
CA HIS A 393 -0.72 -2.80 5.18
C HIS A 393 -1.89 -3.12 4.23
N PRO A 394 -1.66 -3.43 2.93
CA PRO A 394 -2.75 -3.75 1.99
C PRO A 394 -3.69 -4.85 2.50
N ILE A 395 -3.16 -5.86 3.20
CA ILE A 395 -3.97 -6.95 3.78
C ILE A 395 -4.99 -6.44 4.80
N ALA A 396 -4.71 -5.35 5.51
CA ALA A 396 -5.58 -4.77 6.52
C ALA A 396 -6.67 -3.83 5.95
N ARG A 397 -6.69 -3.58 4.63
CA ARG A 397 -7.66 -2.67 4.00
C ARG A 397 -9.10 -3.12 4.23
N GLY A 398 -9.92 -2.19 4.74
CA GLY A 398 -11.34 -2.40 5.04
C GLY A 398 -11.67 -3.45 6.11
N VAL A 399 -10.66 -3.97 6.82
CA VAL A 399 -10.85 -4.86 7.97
C VAL A 399 -11.25 -3.99 9.17
N LYS A 400 -12.40 -4.30 9.76
CA LYS A 400 -12.94 -3.64 10.96
C LYS A 400 -12.65 -4.50 12.19
N PRO A 401 -12.68 -3.94 13.41
CA PRO A 401 -12.52 -4.71 14.63
C PRO A 401 -13.49 -5.89 14.71
N PHE A 402 -12.99 -7.06 15.09
CA PHE A 402 -13.77 -8.29 15.19
C PHE A 402 -13.25 -9.20 16.31
N THR A 403 -14.09 -10.12 16.76
CA THR A 403 -13.79 -11.06 17.84
C THR A 403 -14.20 -12.45 17.41
N ILE A 404 -13.27 -13.40 17.49
CA ILE A 404 -13.50 -14.77 17.02
C ILE A 404 -12.93 -15.76 18.03
N ASN A 405 -13.75 -16.74 18.40
CA ASN A 405 -13.31 -17.93 19.11
C ASN A 405 -12.87 -19.01 18.10
N ASP A 406 -11.60 -19.39 18.15
CA ASP A 406 -10.97 -20.35 17.25
C ASP A 406 -9.84 -21.09 18.00
N GLU A 407 -9.25 -22.10 17.36
CA GLU A 407 -7.97 -22.65 17.77
C GLU A 407 -6.83 -21.75 17.24
N TRP A 408 -6.68 -20.57 17.85
CA TRP A 408 -5.67 -19.59 17.44
C TRP A 408 -4.28 -19.98 17.95
N TYR A 409 -3.36 -20.18 17.00
CA TYR A 409 -1.99 -20.56 17.33
C TYR A 409 -1.15 -19.32 17.63
N TYR A 410 -0.23 -19.42 18.58
CA TYR A 410 0.67 -18.31 18.87
C TYR A 410 2.06 -18.76 19.32
N HIS A 411 2.95 -17.77 19.52
CA HIS A 411 4.38 -17.96 19.73
C HIS A 411 5.03 -18.68 18.55
N MET A 412 4.78 -18.16 17.34
CA MET A 412 5.33 -18.69 16.09
C MET A 412 6.85 -18.54 16.06
N ARG A 413 7.53 -19.40 15.32
CA ARG A 413 8.93 -19.19 14.94
C ARG A 413 8.93 -18.23 13.75
N PHE A 414 9.51 -17.05 13.91
CA PHE A 414 9.70 -16.09 12.82
C PHE A 414 11.17 -16.05 12.40
N ARG A 415 11.43 -15.46 11.22
CA ARG A 415 12.78 -15.03 10.83
C ARG A 415 13.42 -14.19 11.94
N ASP A 416 14.75 -14.22 12.02
CA ASP A 416 15.49 -13.43 13.00
C ASP A 416 15.11 -11.94 12.91
N GLY A 417 14.73 -11.36 14.04
CA GLY A 417 14.26 -9.96 14.12
C GLY A 417 12.99 -9.66 13.32
N MET A 418 12.25 -10.67 12.87
CA MET A 418 11.07 -10.52 12.00
C MET A 418 11.37 -9.77 10.69
N HIS A 419 12.59 -9.90 10.16
CA HIS A 419 12.98 -9.22 8.93
C HIS A 419 12.05 -9.53 7.75
N GLY A 420 11.48 -8.48 7.15
CA GLY A 420 10.52 -8.60 6.05
C GLY A 420 9.18 -9.23 6.48
N VAL A 421 8.86 -9.29 7.77
CA VAL A 421 7.60 -9.84 8.30
C VAL A 421 6.80 -8.73 8.98
N THR A 422 5.55 -8.56 8.55
CA THR A 422 4.60 -7.59 9.13
C THR A 422 3.45 -8.32 9.80
N PRO A 423 3.29 -8.22 11.13
CA PRO A 423 2.10 -8.73 11.81
C PRO A 423 0.82 -8.06 11.31
N ILE A 424 -0.19 -8.85 10.94
CA ILE A 424 -1.49 -8.38 10.46
C ILE A 424 -2.55 -8.47 11.55
N LEU A 425 -2.63 -9.62 12.22
CA LEU A 425 -3.54 -9.84 13.34
C LEU A 425 -2.74 -10.14 14.59
N SER A 426 -2.91 -9.33 15.62
CA SER A 426 -2.19 -9.47 16.89
C SER A 426 -3.13 -9.29 18.08
N ALA A 427 -2.96 -10.10 19.11
CA ALA A 427 -3.74 -10.03 20.34
C ALA A 427 -2.93 -10.60 21.53
N HIS A 428 -3.36 -10.29 22.74
CA HIS A 428 -2.78 -10.85 23.97
C HIS A 428 -3.54 -12.11 24.38
N PRO A 429 -2.91 -13.30 24.36
CA PRO A 429 -3.58 -14.51 24.83
C PRO A 429 -3.85 -14.43 26.33
N PRO A 430 -5.05 -14.80 26.80
CA PRO A 430 -5.33 -14.85 28.23
C PRO A 430 -4.56 -16.02 28.88
N LYS A 431 -4.26 -15.90 30.19
CA LYS A 431 -3.56 -16.97 30.94
C LYS A 431 -4.24 -18.33 30.88
N SER A 432 -5.55 -18.38 30.64
CA SER A 432 -6.33 -19.62 30.47
C SER A 432 -5.83 -20.48 29.30
N THR A 433 -5.20 -19.87 28.30
CA THR A 433 -4.58 -20.58 27.15
C THR A 433 -3.40 -21.46 27.56
N LEU A 434 -2.84 -21.26 28.76
CA LEU A 434 -1.70 -22.00 29.31
C LEU A 434 -2.09 -23.11 30.29
N SER A 435 -3.38 -23.47 30.35
CA SER A 435 -3.92 -24.45 31.30
C SER A 435 -3.46 -25.89 31.01
N ARG A 436 -3.11 -26.20 29.76
CA ARG A 436 -2.58 -27.52 29.37
C ARG A 436 -1.15 -27.70 29.94
N PRO A 437 -0.73 -28.93 30.29
CA PRO A 437 0.67 -29.26 30.61
C PRO A 437 1.62 -28.91 29.47
N ASP A 438 2.92 -29.03 29.72
CA ASP A 438 3.90 -28.77 28.68
C ASP A 438 3.95 -29.90 27.64
N GLY A 439 4.11 -29.55 26.36
CA GLY A 439 4.18 -30.52 25.27
C GLY A 439 4.30 -29.92 23.88
N ALA A 440 4.30 -30.78 22.85
CA ALA A 440 4.59 -30.40 21.47
C ALA A 440 3.69 -29.29 20.90
N HIS A 441 2.41 -29.27 21.27
CA HIS A 441 1.42 -28.26 20.83
C HIS A 441 0.75 -27.52 22.00
N SER A 442 1.23 -27.77 23.20
CA SER A 442 0.69 -27.23 24.46
C SER A 442 1.77 -26.43 25.18
N GLY A 443 1.58 -26.09 26.46
CA GLY A 443 2.46 -25.15 27.14
C GLY A 443 3.95 -25.46 26.97
N ASN A 444 4.80 -24.46 27.09
CA ASN A 444 6.24 -24.66 27.21
C ASN A 444 6.86 -23.47 27.94
N PRO A 445 8.11 -23.57 28.42
CA PRO A 445 8.73 -22.49 29.18
C PRO A 445 8.79 -21.16 28.42
N HIS A 446 9.02 -21.18 27.10
CA HIS A 446 9.11 -19.97 26.28
C HIS A 446 7.76 -19.26 26.20
N VAL A 447 6.70 -20.00 25.86
CA VAL A 447 5.34 -19.47 25.73
C VAL A 447 4.82 -18.93 27.06
N ARG A 448 5.04 -19.68 28.15
CA ARG A 448 4.65 -19.25 29.49
C ARG A 448 5.36 -17.95 29.87
N GLN A 449 6.64 -17.82 29.55
CA GLN A 449 7.41 -16.60 29.78
C GLN A 449 6.88 -15.43 28.94
N ALA A 450 6.63 -15.63 27.65
CA ALA A 450 6.14 -14.58 26.74
C ALA A 450 4.77 -14.02 27.21
N VAL A 451 3.83 -14.91 27.56
CA VAL A 451 2.53 -14.51 28.10
C VAL A 451 2.67 -13.85 29.47
N ALA A 452 3.56 -14.33 30.34
CA ALA A 452 3.83 -13.70 31.63
C ALA A 452 4.43 -12.28 31.49
N ASN A 453 5.23 -12.06 30.46
CA ASN A 453 5.79 -10.75 30.10
C ASN A 453 4.75 -9.81 29.46
N GLY A 454 3.56 -10.30 29.13
CA GLY A 454 2.54 -9.52 28.42
C GLY A 454 2.89 -9.28 26.96
N GLU A 455 3.72 -10.13 26.35
CA GLU A 455 4.11 -9.99 24.94
C GLU A 455 2.88 -10.20 24.05
N ILE A 456 2.65 -9.27 23.13
CA ILE A 456 1.61 -9.41 22.11
C ILE A 456 1.98 -10.56 21.16
N GLN A 457 0.99 -11.35 20.75
CA GLN A 457 1.21 -12.48 19.87
C GLN A 457 0.56 -12.26 18.50
N HIS A 458 1.09 -12.92 17.48
CA HIS A 458 0.72 -12.71 16.08
C HIS A 458 0.03 -13.95 15.50
N MET A 459 -1.25 -13.80 15.14
CA MET A 459 -2.10 -14.86 14.60
C MET A 459 -2.19 -14.82 13.07
N ALA A 460 -1.78 -13.71 12.46
CA ALA A 460 -1.63 -13.58 11.02
C ALA A 460 -0.49 -12.63 10.68
N TRP A 461 0.26 -12.90 9.62
CA TRP A 461 1.41 -12.08 9.22
C TRP A 461 1.65 -12.13 7.72
N ALA A 462 2.12 -11.00 7.18
CA ALA A 462 2.63 -10.89 5.82
C ALA A 462 4.15 -11.07 5.82
N ALA A 463 4.69 -11.68 4.78
CA ALA A 463 6.12 -11.79 4.57
C ALA A 463 6.49 -11.33 3.15
N GLU A 464 7.50 -10.50 3.04
CA GLU A 464 8.14 -10.12 1.78
C GLU A 464 9.52 -10.77 1.75
N ARG A 465 9.86 -11.35 0.59
CA ARG A 465 11.14 -12.02 0.33
C ARG A 465 12.04 -11.12 -0.48
N GLU A 466 13.34 -11.31 -0.34
CA GLU A 466 14.32 -10.72 -1.27
C GLU A 466 13.98 -11.18 -2.69
N GLY A 467 13.88 -10.25 -3.64
CA GLY A 467 13.39 -10.53 -5.01
C GLY A 467 11.87 -10.34 -5.20
N GLY A 468 11.15 -9.91 -4.16
CA GLY A 468 9.77 -9.44 -4.25
C GLY A 468 8.69 -10.49 -4.01
N GLY A 469 9.04 -11.78 -3.84
CA GLY A 469 8.06 -12.82 -3.51
C GLY A 469 7.30 -12.52 -2.21
N ARG A 470 6.02 -12.92 -2.14
CA ARG A 470 5.13 -12.62 -1.02
C ARG A 470 4.62 -13.88 -0.32
N GLY A 471 4.43 -13.82 0.98
CA GLY A 471 3.95 -14.93 1.79
C GLY A 471 2.96 -14.47 2.86
N PHE A 472 2.06 -15.35 3.27
CA PHE A 472 1.12 -15.06 4.34
C PHE A 472 0.85 -16.31 5.17
N GLY A 473 0.96 -16.18 6.48
CA GLY A 473 0.52 -17.19 7.43
C GLY A 473 -0.70 -16.69 8.22
N PHE A 474 -1.68 -17.57 8.40
CA PHE A 474 -2.90 -17.30 9.16
C PHE A 474 -3.24 -18.50 10.02
N THR A 475 -3.30 -18.32 11.33
CA THR A 475 -3.46 -19.43 12.29
C THR A 475 -4.91 -19.79 12.57
N GLY A 476 -5.86 -18.95 12.18
CA GLY A 476 -7.30 -19.23 12.34
C GLY A 476 -7.82 -20.16 11.27
N GLY A 477 -9.04 -20.65 11.46
CA GLY A 477 -9.78 -21.44 10.48
C GLY A 477 -10.21 -22.79 11.00
N HIS A 478 -9.94 -23.15 12.26
CA HIS A 478 -10.29 -24.46 12.82
C HIS A 478 -11.77 -24.75 12.58
N PHE A 479 -12.64 -23.81 12.95
CA PHE A 479 -14.09 -23.88 12.75
C PHE A 479 -14.49 -23.25 11.42
N HIS A 480 -15.13 -24.05 10.55
CA HIS A 480 -15.61 -23.58 9.24
C HIS A 480 -16.62 -22.42 9.37
N TRP A 481 -17.44 -22.44 10.42
CA TRP A 481 -18.41 -21.37 10.68
C TRP A 481 -17.79 -19.99 10.95
N ASN A 482 -16.51 -19.92 11.32
CA ASN A 482 -15.83 -18.62 11.49
C ASN A 482 -15.68 -17.87 10.17
N TRP A 483 -15.74 -18.57 9.03
CA TRP A 483 -15.91 -17.89 7.75
C TRP A 483 -17.19 -17.06 7.73
N GLY A 484 -18.24 -17.35 8.49
CA GLY A 484 -19.42 -16.48 8.58
C GLY A 484 -19.11 -15.01 8.88
N ASP A 485 -18.02 -14.71 9.60
CA ASP A 485 -17.59 -13.33 9.89
C ASP A 485 -16.91 -12.67 8.68
N GLU A 486 -17.41 -11.49 8.31
CA GLU A 486 -16.90 -10.70 7.18
C GLU A 486 -15.41 -10.38 7.32
N ASN A 487 -14.96 -9.94 8.50
CA ASN A 487 -13.60 -9.44 8.71
C ASN A 487 -12.59 -10.60 8.79
N PHE A 488 -12.98 -11.71 9.41
CA PHE A 488 -12.21 -12.95 9.40
C PHE A 488 -11.91 -13.40 7.97
N ARG A 489 -12.93 -13.45 7.11
CA ARG A 489 -12.78 -13.82 5.69
C ARG A 489 -12.01 -12.75 4.89
N LYS A 490 -12.30 -11.47 5.13
CA LYS A 490 -11.69 -10.34 4.40
C LYS A 490 -10.18 -10.27 4.57
N VAL A 491 -9.67 -10.50 5.78
CA VAL A 491 -8.21 -10.57 6.03
C VAL A 491 -7.56 -11.61 5.13
N VAL A 492 -8.15 -12.80 5.01
CA VAL A 492 -7.60 -13.89 4.20
C VAL A 492 -7.73 -13.59 2.71
N LEU A 493 -8.87 -13.09 2.24
CA LEU A 493 -9.04 -12.71 0.83
C LEU A 493 -8.11 -11.58 0.40
N ASN A 494 -7.93 -10.56 1.24
CA ASN A 494 -6.97 -9.49 1.01
C ASN A 494 -5.54 -10.06 0.93
N ALA A 495 -5.19 -11.01 1.79
CA ALA A 495 -3.90 -11.69 1.74
C ALA A 495 -3.69 -12.49 0.45
N ILE A 496 -4.71 -13.21 -0.02
CA ILE A 496 -4.62 -13.96 -1.29
C ILE A 496 -4.40 -13.00 -2.47
N VAL A 497 -5.14 -11.89 -2.53
CA VAL A 497 -4.92 -10.87 -3.57
C VAL A 497 -3.52 -10.26 -3.48
N TRP A 498 -3.09 -9.87 -2.29
CA TRP A 498 -1.77 -9.25 -2.08
C TRP A 498 -0.62 -10.20 -2.41
N THR A 499 -0.70 -11.47 -1.98
CA THR A 499 0.34 -12.49 -2.24
C THR A 499 0.45 -12.84 -3.73
N ALA A 500 -0.65 -12.77 -4.48
CA ALA A 500 -0.65 -12.92 -5.95
C ALA A 500 -0.15 -11.68 -6.70
N HIS A 501 0.41 -10.70 -5.98
CA HIS A 501 0.78 -9.38 -6.52
C HIS A 501 -0.38 -8.61 -7.15
N GLY A 502 -1.61 -8.93 -6.74
CA GLY A 502 -2.78 -8.15 -7.06
C GLY A 502 -2.90 -6.90 -6.19
N GLU A 503 -3.68 -5.95 -6.67
CA GLU A 503 -4.06 -4.77 -5.89
C GLU A 503 -5.25 -5.10 -4.99
N VAL A 504 -5.02 -5.07 -3.67
CA VAL A 504 -6.11 -5.21 -2.70
C VAL A 504 -6.99 -3.95 -2.75
N PRO A 505 -8.32 -4.06 -2.94
CA PRO A 505 -9.19 -2.89 -2.95
C PRO A 505 -9.07 -2.06 -1.67
N SER A 506 -9.33 -0.75 -1.74
CA SER A 506 -9.25 0.19 -0.61
C SER A 506 -10.09 -0.24 0.59
N ASP A 507 -11.28 -0.78 0.32
CA ASP A 507 -12.24 -1.27 1.33
C ASP A 507 -12.11 -2.78 1.59
N GLY A 508 -11.01 -3.37 1.11
CA GLY A 508 -10.77 -4.81 1.09
C GLY A 508 -11.61 -5.52 0.03
N VAL A 509 -11.33 -6.81 -0.15
CA VAL A 509 -12.09 -7.68 -1.04
C VAL A 509 -13.53 -7.76 -0.52
N ALA A 510 -14.48 -7.32 -1.34
CA ALA A 510 -15.89 -7.31 -0.99
C ALA A 510 -16.44 -8.73 -0.97
N THR A 511 -17.17 -9.09 0.09
CA THR A 511 -17.80 -10.41 0.21
C THR A 511 -19.28 -10.26 0.50
N LYS A 512 -20.09 -11.11 -0.11
CA LYS A 512 -21.47 -11.33 0.35
C LYS A 512 -21.43 -12.23 1.60
N ASP A 513 -22.43 -12.10 2.45
CA ASP A 513 -22.61 -13.04 3.56
C ASP A 513 -22.84 -14.46 3.01
N PRO A 514 -22.10 -15.47 3.51
CA PRO A 514 -22.34 -16.86 3.17
C PRO A 514 -23.75 -17.29 3.57
N SER A 515 -24.37 -18.13 2.75
CA SER A 515 -25.61 -18.81 3.14
C SER A 515 -25.33 -19.86 4.22
N GLN A 516 -26.38 -20.34 4.89
CA GLN A 516 -26.27 -21.48 5.81
C GLN A 516 -25.68 -22.70 5.08
N ASP A 517 -26.12 -22.98 3.85
CA ASP A 517 -25.59 -24.05 3.00
C ASP A 517 -24.11 -23.86 2.61
N ASP A 518 -23.57 -22.63 2.62
CA ASP A 518 -22.13 -22.41 2.39
C ASP A 518 -21.30 -22.73 3.67
N LEU A 519 -21.93 -22.73 4.85
CA LEU A 519 -21.32 -22.94 6.16
C LEU A 519 -21.66 -24.31 6.79
N GLU A 520 -22.54 -25.09 6.17
CA GLU A 520 -22.93 -26.45 6.55
C GLU A 520 -22.34 -27.51 5.62
#